data_AF-A0A7J7Z353-F1
#
_entry.id   AF-A0A7J7Z353-F1
#
_cell.length_a   1.000
_cell.length_b   1.000
_cell.length_c   1.000
_cell.angle_alpha   90.00
_cell.angle_beta   90.00
_cell.angle_gamma   90.00
#
_symmetry.space_group_name_H-M   'P 1'
#
loop_
_entity.id
_entity.type
_entity.pdbx_description
1 polymer ?
#
loop_
_entity_poly.entity_id
_entity_poly.type
_entity_poly.pdbx_seq_one_letter_code
_entity_poly.pdbx_strand_id
1 'polypeptide(L)'
;MEQIRLKVEDVSAVEITGGTTRIPAVKEKIAKFFGKDVSTTLNADEAVARGCALQCAILSPAFKVREFSIIDAVPFPISLVWSHDSEVTEGVHEVFGRNHAAPFSKVLTFLRSGPFELEAFYSDPQGVPYPEAKIGRFIVQNVSAQKDGEKSRVKVKVRVNTHGIFTISTASMVEKVPAENSELPSVEADVECQNQRPPENPEAEKNVQQDSSEAGTQPQVQTDGQQTSQSPPSPELTSEENKTPDADKANEKKVDQPPEAKKPKIKVVNVELPVEANLVYQLGRDLLNMYIETEGKMIMQDKLEKERNDAKNAVEEYVYEFRDKLCGPYEKFICEQDHQKFLQLLTKTEDWLYEEGEDQAKQAYVDKLEELMKIGTPIKVRFQEAEERPKAFEELGQRLQHYAKIAADFRKSDEKYNHIDESEMKKVEKSVNEVMEWMNNVMNEQARKSLDQDPVICAQEIKAKIKELNNTCEPVVTQPKPKIESPKLERTPNGPNTDKKEDDLDQGKNNFGAEPPHQNGECYPNEKSSINMDLD
;
A
#
# COMPACT_ATOMS: atom_id res chain seq x y z
N MET A 1 19.87 10.34 34.12
CA MET A 1 21.30 10.73 34.14
C MET A 1 22.17 9.58 34.61
N GLU A 2 22.09 9.16 35.88
CA GLU A 2 22.93 8.08 36.44
C GLU A 2 22.98 6.79 35.60
N GLN A 3 21.82 6.27 35.18
CA GLN A 3 21.71 5.04 34.37
C GLN A 3 22.44 5.08 33.03
N ILE A 4 22.57 6.27 32.42
CA ILE A 4 23.25 6.48 31.13
C ILE A 4 24.66 7.06 31.29
N ARG A 5 25.11 7.28 32.54
CA ARG A 5 26.42 7.84 32.90
C ARG A 5 26.75 9.20 32.26
N LEU A 6 25.72 9.96 31.89
CA LEU A 6 25.83 11.34 31.40
C LEU A 6 25.49 12.35 32.51
N LYS A 7 26.02 13.55 32.38
CA LYS A 7 25.67 14.72 33.18
C LYS A 7 24.56 15.53 32.51
N VAL A 8 23.92 16.41 33.28
CA VAL A 8 22.86 17.30 32.79
C VAL A 8 23.35 18.25 31.68
N GLU A 9 24.60 18.72 31.79
CA GLU A 9 25.23 19.61 30.81
C GLU A 9 25.29 19.00 29.39
N ASP A 10 25.45 17.67 29.28
CA ASP A 10 25.58 16.92 28.02
C ASP A 10 24.28 16.88 27.19
N VAL A 11 23.13 17.19 27.78
CA VAL A 11 21.80 17.09 27.12
C VAL A 11 21.57 18.30 26.22
N SER A 12 21.67 18.15 24.89
CA SER A 12 21.59 19.29 23.94
C SER A 12 20.24 20.03 23.94
N ALA A 13 19.11 19.30 24.02
CA ALA A 13 17.76 19.86 24.00
C ALA A 13 16.80 19.00 24.84
N VAL A 14 15.68 19.60 25.29
CA VAL A 14 14.67 18.94 26.13
C VAL A 14 13.30 19.08 25.48
N GLU A 15 12.98 18.20 24.52
CA GLU A 15 11.64 18.13 23.92
C GLU A 15 10.63 17.51 24.91
N ILE A 16 9.44 18.10 25.01
CA ILE A 16 8.35 17.60 25.86
C ILE A 16 7.11 17.21 25.04
N THR A 17 6.52 16.05 25.34
CA THR A 17 5.32 15.52 24.69
C THR A 17 4.34 14.96 25.74
N GLY A 18 3.09 14.72 25.33
CA GLY A 18 2.01 14.26 26.20
C GLY A 18 1.32 15.38 26.98
N GLY A 19 -0.01 15.31 27.08
CA GLY A 19 -0.86 16.43 27.54
C GLY A 19 -0.52 16.99 28.92
N THR A 20 -0.08 16.16 29.88
CA THR A 20 0.30 16.60 31.23
C THR A 20 1.48 17.57 31.25
N THR A 21 2.35 17.54 30.23
CA THR A 21 3.48 18.49 30.12
C THR A 21 3.02 19.92 29.80
N ARG A 22 1.74 20.15 29.49
CA ARG A 22 1.16 21.49 29.34
C ARG A 22 1.11 22.28 30.65
N ILE A 23 1.08 21.60 31.81
CA ILE A 23 0.99 22.23 33.13
C ILE A 23 2.25 23.09 33.40
N PRO A 24 2.13 24.42 33.66
CA PRO A 24 3.30 25.30 33.82
C PRO A 24 4.30 24.83 34.87
N ALA A 25 3.81 24.42 36.05
CA ALA A 25 4.65 23.89 37.14
C ALA A 25 5.41 22.59 36.78
N VAL A 26 4.95 21.83 35.79
CA VAL A 26 5.68 20.67 35.25
C VAL A 26 6.79 21.14 34.33
N LYS A 27 6.50 22.06 33.39
CA LYS A 27 7.50 22.67 32.50
C LYS A 27 8.63 23.34 33.30
N GLU A 28 8.28 24.16 34.29
CA GLU A 28 9.24 24.85 35.16
C GLU A 28 10.14 23.89 35.93
N LYS A 29 9.58 22.79 36.46
CA LYS A 29 10.38 21.76 37.15
C LYS A 29 11.36 21.05 36.20
N ILE A 30 10.91 20.72 34.98
CA ILE A 30 11.76 20.10 33.96
C ILE A 30 12.88 21.07 33.56
N ALA A 31 12.53 22.30 33.18
CA ALA A 31 13.50 23.32 32.78
C ALA A 31 14.53 23.62 33.87
N LYS A 32 14.08 23.73 35.14
CA LYS A 32 14.95 23.93 36.30
C LYS A 32 15.88 22.73 36.57
N PHE A 33 15.43 21.50 36.32
CA PHE A 33 16.29 20.32 36.47
C PHE A 33 17.38 20.26 35.39
N PHE A 34 17.02 20.56 34.14
CA PHE A 34 17.98 20.54 33.03
C PHE A 34 18.83 21.82 32.89
N GLY A 35 18.45 22.90 33.56
CA GLY A 35 19.08 24.22 33.42
C GLY A 35 18.89 24.83 32.03
N LYS A 36 17.88 24.39 31.28
CA LYS A 36 17.62 24.71 29.86
C LYS A 36 16.12 24.83 29.64
N ASP A 37 15.70 25.69 28.72
CA ASP A 37 14.29 25.80 28.35
C ASP A 37 13.77 24.51 27.70
N VAL A 38 12.50 24.20 27.92
CA VAL A 38 11.83 23.07 27.27
C VAL A 38 11.44 23.42 25.85
N SER A 39 11.77 22.53 24.92
CA SER A 39 11.42 22.63 23.51
C SER A 39 10.06 21.97 23.24
N THR A 40 9.35 22.51 22.26
CA THR A 40 8.07 21.98 21.76
C THR A 40 8.06 22.02 20.23
N THR A 41 9.12 21.54 19.60
CA THR A 41 9.21 21.49 18.12
C THR A 41 8.35 20.36 17.55
N LEU A 42 8.13 19.31 18.36
CA LEU A 42 7.21 18.23 18.09
C LEU A 42 5.78 18.58 18.54
N ASN A 43 4.77 18.12 17.78
CA ASN A 43 3.39 18.17 18.23
C ASN A 43 3.19 17.24 19.44
N ALA A 44 2.87 17.83 20.59
CA ALA A 44 2.84 17.12 21.87
C ALA A 44 1.79 15.99 21.96
N ASP A 45 0.71 16.02 21.16
CA ASP A 45 -0.32 14.99 21.16
C ASP A 45 -0.07 13.94 20.05
N GLU A 46 0.44 14.37 18.89
CA GLU A 46 0.52 13.52 17.69
C GLU A 46 1.89 12.87 17.47
N ALA A 47 2.98 13.38 18.06
CA ALA A 47 4.33 12.93 17.74
C ALA A 47 4.52 11.41 17.94
N VAL A 48 3.91 10.85 18.99
CA VAL A 48 3.93 9.41 19.26
C VAL A 48 3.20 8.64 18.17
N ALA A 49 1.96 9.02 17.85
CA ALA A 49 1.17 8.36 16.81
C ALA A 49 1.81 8.44 15.42
N ARG A 50 2.40 9.59 15.07
CA ARG A 50 3.16 9.78 13.82
C ARG A 50 4.42 8.92 13.78
N GLY A 51 5.13 8.78 14.90
CA GLY A 51 6.26 7.85 15.04
C GLY A 51 5.84 6.39 14.86
N CYS A 52 4.73 5.96 15.47
CA CYS A 52 4.17 4.64 15.28
C CYS A 52 3.76 4.38 13.82
N ALA A 53 3.10 5.34 13.16
CA ALA A 53 2.72 5.22 11.75
C ALA A 53 3.95 5.10 10.83
N LEU A 54 5.01 5.86 11.09
CA LEU A 54 6.29 5.73 10.38
C LEU A 54 6.93 4.36 10.62
N GLN A 55 6.91 3.84 11.85
CA GLN A 55 7.42 2.51 12.16
C GLN A 55 6.62 1.39 11.46
N CYS A 56 5.29 1.51 11.37
CA CYS A 56 4.47 0.61 10.58
C CYS A 56 4.83 0.67 9.08
N ALA A 57 5.12 1.85 8.54
CA ALA A 57 5.58 2.01 7.16
C ALA A 57 6.99 1.45 6.93
N ILE A 58 7.90 1.53 7.91
CA ILE A 58 9.23 0.88 7.88
C ILE A 58 9.11 -0.66 7.86
N LEU A 59 8.15 -1.22 8.60
CA LEU A 59 7.94 -2.66 8.69
C LEU A 59 7.12 -3.24 7.53
N SER A 60 6.38 -2.42 6.78
CA SER A 60 5.51 -2.85 5.69
C SER A 60 6.29 -3.03 4.38
N PRO A 61 6.21 -4.19 3.70
CA PRO A 61 6.87 -4.40 2.42
C PRO A 61 6.23 -3.59 1.28
N ALA A 62 5.03 -3.02 1.49
CA ALA A 62 4.31 -2.24 0.48
C ALA A 62 4.82 -0.79 0.33
N PHE A 63 5.61 -0.29 1.29
CA PHE A 63 6.08 1.10 1.31
C PHE A 63 7.61 1.19 1.26
N LYS A 64 8.12 2.15 0.49
CA LYS A 64 9.54 2.50 0.51
C LYS A 64 9.73 3.84 1.22
N VAL A 65 10.22 3.78 2.45
CA VAL A 65 10.55 4.93 3.29
C VAL A 65 12.05 5.26 3.25
N ARG A 66 12.42 6.43 3.78
CA ARG A 66 13.85 6.77 3.98
C ARG A 66 14.44 5.82 5.03
N GLU A 67 15.65 5.34 4.78
CA GLU A 67 16.36 4.48 5.74
C GLU A 67 16.58 5.20 7.07
N PHE A 68 16.14 4.56 8.15
CA PHE A 68 16.22 5.07 9.51
C PHE A 68 16.36 3.88 10.47
N SER A 69 17.36 3.92 11.35
CA SER A 69 17.65 2.84 12.31
C SER A 69 17.37 3.30 13.73
N ILE A 70 16.60 2.49 14.46
CA ILE A 70 16.29 2.71 15.88
C ILE A 70 16.99 1.61 16.68
N ILE A 71 17.72 2.03 17.70
CA ILE A 71 18.31 1.14 18.71
C ILE A 71 17.74 1.59 20.05
N ASP A 72 17.04 0.68 20.73
CA ASP A 72 16.45 0.92 22.04
C ASP A 72 17.26 0.17 23.13
N ALA A 73 16.90 0.32 24.41
CA ALA A 73 17.58 -0.31 25.54
C ALA A 73 16.68 -1.31 26.26
N VAL A 74 17.23 -2.47 26.64
CA VAL A 74 16.59 -3.46 27.50
C VAL A 74 16.84 -3.08 28.96
N PRO A 75 15.84 -2.57 29.72
CA PRO A 75 16.09 -1.90 31.00
C PRO A 75 16.45 -2.84 32.15
N PHE A 76 16.19 -4.14 32.01
CA PHE A 76 16.43 -5.17 33.03
C PHE A 76 17.39 -6.24 32.48
N PRO A 77 18.39 -6.68 33.27
CA PRO A 77 19.30 -7.73 32.86
C PRO A 77 18.55 -9.08 32.75
N ILE A 78 18.91 -9.88 31.75
CA ILE A 78 18.32 -11.20 31.47
C ILE A 78 19.42 -12.25 31.54
N SER A 79 19.16 -13.30 32.32
CA SER A 79 20.00 -14.49 32.42
C SER A 79 19.27 -15.73 31.89
N LEU A 80 20.08 -16.73 31.54
CA LEU A 80 19.62 -18.10 31.31
C LEU A 80 20.14 -19.01 32.40
N VAL A 81 19.32 -19.97 32.83
CA VAL A 81 19.71 -21.12 33.66
C VAL A 81 19.46 -22.43 32.91
N TRP A 82 20.31 -23.42 33.14
CA TRP A 82 20.20 -24.77 32.55
C TRP A 82 20.85 -25.85 33.42
N SER A 83 20.35 -27.08 33.30
CA SER A 83 20.99 -28.26 33.90
C SER A 83 22.16 -28.77 33.05
N HIS A 84 23.21 -29.28 33.69
CA HIS A 84 24.28 -30.06 33.04
C HIS A 84 23.93 -31.56 33.07
N ASP A 85 24.37 -32.33 32.06
CA ASP A 85 24.12 -33.79 31.98
C ASP A 85 24.83 -34.62 33.10
N SER A 86 25.47 -33.95 34.05
CA SER A 86 26.16 -34.51 35.20
C SER A 86 25.82 -33.60 36.39
N GLU A 87 24.77 -33.96 37.12
CA GLU A 87 24.27 -33.27 38.32
C GLU A 87 25.43 -33.04 39.32
N VAL A 88 25.59 -31.89 39.98
CA VAL A 88 24.59 -31.18 40.83
C VAL A 88 24.54 -29.66 40.53
N THR A 89 25.23 -29.17 39.50
CA THR A 89 25.39 -27.72 39.26
C THR A 89 24.59 -27.20 38.06
N GLU A 90 23.71 -26.23 38.32
CA GLU A 90 23.09 -25.41 37.29
C GLU A 90 24.10 -24.46 36.66
N GLY A 91 24.06 -24.33 35.33
CA GLY A 91 24.79 -23.27 34.63
C GLY A 91 23.91 -22.03 34.53
N VAL A 92 24.40 -20.90 35.05
CA VAL A 92 23.75 -19.60 34.93
C VAL A 92 24.64 -18.66 34.11
N HIS A 93 24.06 -17.93 33.15
CA HIS A 93 24.79 -16.95 32.36
C HIS A 93 23.94 -15.74 31.99
N GLU A 94 24.43 -14.53 32.29
CA GLU A 94 23.83 -13.28 31.84
C GLU A 94 23.98 -13.15 30.32
N VAL A 95 22.85 -13.13 29.61
CA VAL A 95 22.80 -13.03 28.16
C VAL A 95 22.72 -11.57 27.71
N PHE A 96 21.92 -10.76 28.40
CA PHE A 96 21.76 -9.33 28.14
C PHE A 96 21.87 -8.56 29.47
N GLY A 97 22.82 -7.62 29.56
CA GLY A 97 23.00 -6.79 30.76
C GLY A 97 21.97 -5.66 30.89
N ARG A 98 22.03 -4.92 32.00
CA ARG A 98 21.15 -3.76 32.22
C ARG A 98 21.39 -2.68 31.15
N ASN A 99 20.32 -2.16 30.55
CA ASN A 99 20.32 -1.20 29.45
C ASN A 99 21.05 -1.71 28.18
N HIS A 100 21.07 -3.02 27.93
CA HIS A 100 21.67 -3.58 26.72
C HIS A 100 20.91 -3.10 25.47
N ALA A 101 21.63 -2.74 24.41
CA ALA A 101 21.03 -2.35 23.13
C ALA A 101 20.14 -3.45 22.52
N ALA A 102 19.00 -3.07 21.95
CA ALA A 102 18.07 -3.93 21.21
C ALA A 102 17.69 -3.28 19.85
N PRO A 103 17.44 -4.10 18.81
CA PRO A 103 17.50 -5.56 18.77
C PRO A 103 18.94 -6.10 18.79
N PHE A 104 19.18 -7.19 19.52
CA PHE A 104 20.50 -7.85 19.56
C PHE A 104 20.38 -9.37 19.66
N SER A 105 21.40 -10.11 19.22
CA SER A 105 21.44 -11.57 19.31
C SER A 105 22.79 -12.07 19.80
N LYS A 106 22.76 -13.05 20.72
CA LYS A 106 23.94 -13.69 21.32
C LYS A 106 23.88 -15.20 21.05
N VAL A 107 24.98 -15.78 20.58
CA VAL A 107 25.06 -17.22 20.34
C VAL A 107 25.78 -17.89 21.50
N LEU A 108 25.09 -18.82 22.17
CA LEU A 108 25.66 -19.69 23.19
C LEU A 108 25.98 -21.06 22.57
N THR A 109 27.00 -21.73 23.10
CA THR A 109 27.38 -23.09 22.71
C THR A 109 27.23 -24.01 23.92
N PHE A 110 26.45 -25.07 23.77
CA PHE A 110 26.28 -26.14 24.75
C PHE A 110 26.83 -27.46 24.20
N LEU A 111 27.35 -28.31 25.08
CA LEU A 111 27.67 -29.70 24.78
C LEU A 111 26.60 -30.57 25.43
N ARG A 112 25.86 -31.35 24.63
CA ARG A 112 24.71 -32.16 25.08
C ARG A 112 24.61 -33.47 24.30
N SER A 113 24.13 -34.51 24.96
CA SER A 113 23.86 -35.84 24.35
C SER A 113 22.36 -36.10 24.11
N GLY A 114 21.48 -35.25 24.62
CA GLY A 114 20.02 -35.36 24.50
C GLY A 114 19.32 -34.00 24.60
N PRO A 115 17.99 -33.95 24.44
CA PRO A 115 17.19 -32.74 24.59
C PRO A 115 17.43 -32.07 25.95
N PHE A 116 17.38 -30.74 25.98
CA PHE A 116 17.66 -29.97 27.20
C PHE A 116 16.83 -28.70 27.30
N GLU A 117 16.74 -28.20 28.51
CA GLU A 117 15.96 -27.02 28.88
C GLU A 117 16.87 -25.81 29.13
N LEU A 118 16.36 -24.64 28.72
CA LEU A 118 16.87 -23.31 29.03
C LEU A 118 15.72 -22.50 29.64
N GLU A 119 15.91 -21.97 30.85
CA GLU A 119 14.95 -21.04 31.46
C GLU A 119 15.52 -19.62 31.43
N ALA A 120 14.73 -18.67 30.95
CA ALA A 120 15.08 -17.25 30.93
C ALA A 120 14.39 -16.52 32.08
N PHE A 121 15.15 -15.68 32.78
CA PHE A 121 14.68 -14.91 33.93
C PHE A 121 15.44 -13.58 34.06
N TYR A 122 14.86 -12.63 34.79
CA TYR A 122 15.52 -11.36 35.10
C TYR A 122 16.61 -11.57 36.17
N SER A 123 17.86 -11.16 35.88
CA SER A 123 19.02 -11.39 36.76
C SER A 123 18.92 -10.66 38.11
N ASP A 124 18.04 -9.67 38.22
CA ASP A 124 17.78 -8.85 39.41
C ASP A 124 16.27 -8.91 39.76
N PRO A 125 15.81 -9.94 40.50
CA PRO A 125 14.40 -10.10 40.86
C PRO A 125 13.82 -8.98 41.74
N GLN A 126 14.67 -8.22 42.45
CA GLN A 126 14.22 -7.09 43.27
C GLN A 126 14.17 -5.78 42.47
N GLY A 127 14.95 -5.68 41.39
CA GLY A 127 14.98 -4.54 40.49
C GLY A 127 13.91 -4.51 39.41
N VAL A 128 13.06 -5.54 39.32
CA VAL A 128 11.88 -5.58 38.43
C VAL A 128 10.58 -5.27 39.19
N PRO A 129 9.63 -4.53 38.59
CA PRO A 129 8.34 -4.21 39.21
C PRO A 129 7.30 -5.34 39.08
N TYR A 130 7.74 -6.57 38.77
CA TYR A 130 6.88 -7.71 38.45
C TYR A 130 6.97 -8.78 39.55
N PRO A 131 5.86 -9.48 39.87
CA PRO A 131 5.84 -10.51 40.91
C PRO A 131 6.58 -11.80 40.50
N GLU A 132 6.78 -12.00 39.20
CA GLU A 132 7.50 -13.15 38.63
C GLU A 132 8.77 -12.65 37.92
N ALA A 133 9.90 -13.27 38.22
CA ALA A 133 11.19 -12.99 37.61
C ALA A 133 11.43 -13.84 36.36
N LYS A 134 10.74 -14.99 36.23
CA LYS A 134 10.80 -15.88 35.08
C LYS A 134 10.12 -15.25 33.85
N ILE A 135 10.81 -15.30 32.72
CA ILE A 135 10.33 -14.82 31.42
C ILE A 135 9.70 -15.99 30.65
N GLY A 136 10.37 -17.14 30.64
CA GLY A 136 9.88 -18.32 29.94
C GLY A 136 10.85 -19.51 29.98
N ARG A 137 10.31 -20.67 29.66
CA ARG A 137 10.99 -21.96 29.55
C ARG A 137 11.13 -22.34 28.09
N PHE A 138 12.30 -22.80 27.67
CA PHE A 138 12.57 -23.19 26.29
C PHE A 138 13.19 -24.59 26.24
N ILE A 139 12.61 -25.50 25.47
CA ILE A 139 13.08 -26.88 25.34
C ILE A 139 13.68 -27.06 23.95
N VAL A 140 14.98 -27.33 23.89
CA VAL A 140 15.67 -27.66 22.64
C VAL A 140 15.52 -29.15 22.38
N GLN A 141 14.70 -29.49 21.39
CA GLN A 141 14.32 -30.85 21.05
C GLN A 141 15.27 -31.49 20.01
N ASN A 142 15.13 -32.79 19.78
CA ASN A 142 15.86 -33.58 18.75
C ASN A 142 17.41 -33.50 18.81
N VAL A 143 17.98 -33.12 19.95
CA VAL A 143 19.42 -33.24 20.21
C VAL A 143 19.76 -34.72 20.43
N SER A 144 20.82 -35.19 19.78
CA SER A 144 21.39 -36.53 19.95
C SER A 144 22.91 -36.46 20.08
N ALA A 145 23.52 -37.50 20.67
CA ALA A 145 24.98 -37.64 20.67
C ALA A 145 25.54 -37.83 19.25
N GLN A 146 26.81 -37.50 19.05
CA GLN A 146 27.50 -37.74 17.79
C GLN A 146 27.72 -39.25 17.56
N LYS A 147 28.02 -39.64 16.31
CA LYS A 147 28.17 -41.05 15.90
C LYS A 147 29.34 -41.78 16.57
N ASP A 148 30.26 -41.03 17.19
CA ASP A 148 31.38 -41.49 18.01
C ASP A 148 31.00 -41.63 19.51
N GLY A 149 29.78 -41.28 19.90
CA GLY A 149 29.30 -41.24 21.29
C GLY A 149 29.66 -39.94 22.02
N GLU A 150 30.35 -38.99 21.38
CA GLU A 150 30.64 -37.69 22.00
C GLU A 150 29.38 -36.81 22.12
N LYS A 151 29.42 -35.87 23.07
CA LYS A 151 28.36 -34.86 23.21
C LYS A 151 28.34 -33.96 21.98
N SER A 152 27.17 -33.79 21.38
CA SER A 152 26.98 -32.87 20.26
C SER A 152 27.12 -31.42 20.69
N ARG A 153 27.76 -30.63 19.82
CA ARG A 153 27.89 -29.19 19.98
C ARG A 153 26.62 -28.51 19.47
N VAL A 154 25.78 -28.04 20.38
CA VAL A 154 24.55 -27.30 20.08
C VAL A 154 24.83 -25.80 20.19
N LYS A 155 24.52 -25.05 19.13
CA LYS A 155 24.55 -23.58 19.11
C LYS A 155 23.13 -23.07 19.27
N VAL A 156 22.89 -22.21 20.25
CA VAL A 156 21.59 -21.58 20.51
C VAL A 156 21.75 -20.07 20.36
N LYS A 157 20.98 -19.47 19.45
CA LYS A 157 20.98 -18.03 19.18
C LYS A 157 19.81 -17.37 19.92
N VAL A 158 20.09 -16.80 21.08
CA VAL A 158 19.10 -16.01 21.82
C VAL A 158 19.07 -14.58 21.34
N ARG A 159 17.90 -13.94 21.39
CA ARG A 159 17.64 -12.63 20.81
C ARG A 159 16.72 -11.82 21.71
N VAL A 160 16.98 -10.52 21.82
CA VAL A 160 15.91 -9.55 22.10
C VAL A 160 15.54 -8.90 20.77
N ASN A 161 14.26 -8.95 20.42
CA ASN A 161 13.76 -8.47 19.13
C ASN A 161 13.51 -6.94 19.15
N THR A 162 13.01 -6.40 18.05
CA THR A 162 12.66 -4.97 17.88
C THR A 162 11.54 -4.48 18.81
N HIS A 163 10.84 -5.39 19.49
CA HIS A 163 9.77 -5.09 20.44
C HIS A 163 10.21 -5.26 21.90
N GLY A 164 11.51 -5.45 22.16
CA GLY A 164 12.05 -5.71 23.50
C GLY A 164 11.77 -7.13 24.03
N ILE A 165 11.21 -8.04 23.22
CA ILE A 165 10.84 -9.39 23.65
C ILE A 165 12.03 -10.33 23.49
N PHE A 166 12.36 -11.06 24.57
CA PHE A 166 13.35 -12.13 24.57
C PHE A 166 12.80 -13.41 23.92
N THR A 167 13.56 -14.00 22.99
CA THR A 167 13.27 -15.31 22.37
C THR A 167 14.53 -16.11 22.09
N ILE A 168 14.38 -17.42 21.92
CA ILE A 168 15.37 -18.23 21.20
C ILE A 168 15.02 -18.17 19.71
N SER A 169 15.92 -17.58 18.91
CA SER A 169 15.67 -17.34 17.48
C SER A 169 16.02 -18.54 16.60
N THR A 170 17.10 -19.26 16.91
CA THR A 170 17.44 -20.55 16.29
C THR A 170 18.20 -21.43 17.27
N ALA A 171 18.08 -22.74 17.12
CA ALA A 171 19.00 -23.73 17.70
C ALA A 171 19.52 -24.64 16.58
N SER A 172 20.79 -25.02 16.62
CA SER A 172 21.38 -25.94 15.64
C SER A 172 22.46 -26.82 16.24
N MET A 173 22.49 -28.07 15.83
CA MET A 173 23.49 -29.06 16.21
C MET A 173 24.57 -29.19 15.15
N VAL A 174 25.83 -29.31 15.57
CA VAL A 174 26.96 -29.52 14.66
C VAL A 174 27.22 -31.03 14.50
N GLU A 175 27.04 -31.56 13.30
CA GLU A 175 27.36 -32.94 12.94
C GLU A 175 28.66 -33.01 12.10
N LYS A 176 29.52 -33.97 12.43
CA LYS A 176 30.71 -34.35 11.65
C LYS A 176 30.31 -35.42 10.62
N VAL A 177 30.22 -35.09 9.33
CA VAL A 177 29.90 -36.07 8.28
C VAL A 177 31.17 -36.47 7.51
N PRO A 178 31.50 -37.77 7.40
CA PRO A 178 32.57 -38.24 6.51
C PRO A 178 32.22 -37.94 5.04
N ALA A 179 33.16 -37.39 4.28
CA ALA A 179 32.88 -36.87 2.93
C ALA A 179 32.51 -37.91 1.84
N GLU A 180 32.49 -39.21 2.17
CA GLU A 180 32.22 -40.29 1.20
C GLU A 180 30.74 -40.72 1.14
N ASN A 181 29.92 -40.41 2.15
CA ASN A 181 28.49 -40.76 2.16
C ASN A 181 27.60 -39.52 2.00
N SER A 182 27.45 -39.06 0.75
CA SER A 182 26.36 -38.14 0.36
C SER A 182 25.98 -38.30 -1.11
N GLU A 183 25.63 -39.53 -1.52
CA GLU A 183 24.63 -39.67 -2.58
C GLU A 183 23.25 -39.45 -1.95
N LEU A 184 22.71 -38.23 -2.12
CA LEU A 184 21.27 -38.04 -2.13
C LEU A 184 20.83 -38.08 -3.60
N PRO A 185 19.70 -38.73 -3.93
CA PRO A 185 19.23 -38.80 -5.29
C PRO A 185 18.80 -37.41 -5.76
N SER A 186 19.45 -36.91 -6.80
CA SER A 186 18.92 -35.82 -7.62
C SER A 186 17.67 -36.32 -8.33
N VAL A 187 16.49 -35.96 -7.83
CA VAL A 187 15.22 -36.13 -8.55
C VAL A 187 15.09 -35.05 -9.63
N GLU A 188 15.92 -35.16 -10.66
CA GLU A 188 15.73 -34.51 -11.95
C GLU A 188 15.45 -35.59 -12.99
N ALA A 189 14.20 -35.64 -13.49
CA ALA A 189 13.81 -36.41 -14.66
C ALA A 189 12.53 -35.84 -15.27
N ASP A 190 12.70 -34.97 -16.27
CA ASP A 190 11.83 -34.73 -17.45
C ASP A 190 10.36 -34.27 -17.22
N VAL A 191 9.68 -33.56 -18.13
CA VAL A 191 9.64 -33.62 -19.59
C VAL A 191 9.38 -32.24 -20.25
N GLU A 192 9.88 -32.11 -21.48
CA GLU A 192 9.56 -31.24 -22.64
C GLU A 192 8.17 -30.52 -22.69
N CYS A 193 7.87 -29.50 -23.53
CA CYS A 193 8.52 -29.01 -24.76
C CYS A 193 8.06 -27.56 -25.18
N GLN A 194 8.98 -26.79 -25.79
CA GLN A 194 8.86 -25.79 -26.88
C GLN A 194 7.69 -24.78 -27.08
N ASN A 195 8.10 -23.62 -27.66
CA ASN A 195 7.37 -22.64 -28.50
C ASN A 195 6.44 -21.62 -27.79
N GLN A 196 6.40 -20.32 -28.17
CA GLN A 196 7.02 -19.59 -29.30
C GLN A 196 6.98 -18.06 -29.07
N ARG A 197 8.05 -17.31 -29.42
CA ARG A 197 8.04 -16.18 -30.40
C ARG A 197 9.46 -15.59 -30.62
N PRO A 198 9.72 -14.90 -31.76
CA PRO A 198 11.04 -14.87 -32.40
C PRO A 198 11.72 -13.47 -32.34
N PRO A 199 12.88 -13.23 -32.99
CA PRO A 199 13.92 -12.33 -32.47
C PRO A 199 14.13 -11.04 -33.29
N GLU A 200 15.01 -10.16 -32.83
CA GLU A 200 15.78 -9.27 -33.70
C GLU A 200 17.17 -8.91 -33.12
N ASN A 201 18.09 -8.53 -34.00
CA ASN A 201 19.55 -8.55 -33.79
C ASN A 201 20.14 -7.33 -33.05
N PRO A 202 21.36 -7.46 -32.48
CA PRO A 202 22.18 -6.34 -32.03
C PRO A 202 23.25 -5.93 -33.07
N GLU A 203 23.13 -4.73 -33.62
CA GLU A 203 24.23 -3.94 -34.19
C GLU A 203 24.00 -2.49 -33.72
N ALA A 204 24.93 -1.61 -33.33
CA ALA A 204 26.37 -1.56 -33.07
C ALA A 204 26.82 -0.16 -33.53
N GLU A 205 27.85 0.39 -32.87
CA GLU A 205 28.62 1.59 -33.25
C GLU A 205 28.02 3.00 -33.00
N LYS A 206 28.60 3.69 -31.99
CA LYS A 206 29.27 5.03 -32.03
C LYS A 206 28.49 6.23 -32.65
N ASN A 207 28.63 7.48 -32.20
CA ASN A 207 29.83 8.19 -31.71
C ASN A 207 29.50 9.63 -31.23
N VAL A 208 30.52 10.42 -30.80
CA VAL A 208 30.52 11.89 -30.55
C VAL A 208 29.77 12.32 -29.25
N GLN A 209 30.43 12.59 -28.11
CA GLN A 209 31.35 13.70 -27.70
C GLN A 209 30.65 14.95 -27.11
N GLN A 210 31.14 15.39 -25.93
CA GLN A 210 31.56 16.77 -25.51
C GLN A 210 30.57 17.97 -25.71
N ASP A 211 30.55 19.09 -24.98
CA ASP A 211 31.34 19.70 -23.88
C ASP A 211 30.60 20.99 -23.38
N SER A 212 30.89 21.71 -22.27
CA SER A 212 31.86 21.59 -21.15
C SER A 212 31.30 22.19 -19.82
N SER A 213 31.95 21.85 -18.70
CA SER A 213 32.35 22.65 -17.51
C SER A 213 31.85 24.09 -17.24
N GLU A 214 31.60 24.39 -15.95
CA GLU A 214 32.36 25.30 -15.05
C GLU A 214 31.88 25.01 -13.59
N ALA A 215 32.66 24.73 -12.53
CA ALA A 215 33.99 25.11 -12.01
C ALA A 215 33.92 26.19 -10.89
N GLY A 216 34.57 25.92 -9.73
CA GLY A 216 34.53 26.78 -8.53
C GLY A 216 34.42 26.00 -7.19
N THR A 217 35.26 25.00 -6.90
CA THR A 217 36.64 25.11 -6.35
C THR A 217 36.72 25.18 -4.82
N GLN A 218 37.26 24.11 -4.20
CA GLN A 218 37.70 24.02 -2.80
C GLN A 218 39.10 24.65 -2.59
N PRO A 219 39.64 24.65 -1.35
CA PRO A 219 40.72 23.71 -1.02
C PRO A 219 40.41 22.82 0.22
N GLN A 220 40.60 21.49 0.20
CA GLN A 220 41.86 20.70 0.38
C GLN A 220 42.37 20.72 1.86
N VAL A 221 42.87 19.64 2.50
CA VAL A 221 43.70 18.49 2.02
C VAL A 221 43.53 17.20 2.87
N GLN A 222 43.50 16.03 2.20
CA GLN A 222 43.88 14.63 2.54
C GLN A 222 43.29 13.79 3.69
N THR A 223 43.10 12.52 3.32
CA THR A 223 42.76 11.29 4.06
C THR A 223 44.01 10.47 4.39
N ASP A 224 43.94 9.59 5.39
CA ASP A 224 44.27 8.16 5.16
C ASP A 224 43.59 7.22 6.19
N GLY A 225 43.64 5.91 5.92
CA GLY A 225 42.70 4.91 6.42
C GLY A 225 42.87 4.32 7.84
N GLN A 226 42.11 3.23 8.01
CA GLN A 226 42.12 2.21 9.08
C GLN A 226 41.19 2.39 10.29
N GLN A 227 40.15 1.54 10.28
CA GLN A 227 39.44 1.06 11.46
C GLN A 227 40.42 0.37 12.43
N THR A 228 40.45 0.79 13.69
CA THR A 228 40.98 -0.04 14.79
C THR A 228 40.04 0.02 16.00
N SER A 229 39.30 -1.07 16.21
CA SER A 229 38.57 -1.30 17.46
C SER A 229 39.57 -1.66 18.55
N GLN A 230 39.83 -0.75 19.50
CA GLN A 230 40.69 -1.03 20.65
C GLN A 230 39.87 -1.46 21.87
N SER A 231 40.09 -2.70 22.31
CA SER A 231 39.71 -3.16 23.66
C SER A 231 40.89 -2.97 24.63
N PRO A 232 40.67 -2.60 25.89
CA PRO A 232 41.75 -2.45 26.88
C PRO A 232 42.24 -3.82 27.41
N PRO A 233 43.54 -3.97 27.75
CA PRO A 233 44.11 -5.23 28.25
C PRO A 233 44.17 -5.31 29.79
N SER A 234 44.33 -6.52 30.32
CA SER A 234 44.76 -6.83 31.69
C SER A 234 45.35 -8.25 31.76
N PRO A 235 46.16 -8.58 32.78
CA PRO A 235 47.51 -9.12 32.53
C PRO A 235 47.69 -10.62 32.75
N GLU A 236 48.75 -11.17 32.13
CA GLU A 236 49.35 -12.45 32.52
C GLU A 236 50.69 -12.25 33.24
N LEU A 237 51.00 -13.18 34.14
CA LEU A 237 52.26 -13.28 34.90
C LEU A 237 53.16 -14.35 34.27
N THR A 238 54.47 -14.04 34.20
CA THR A 238 55.66 -14.91 34.40
C THR A 238 55.54 -16.42 34.05
N SER A 239 56.48 -17.06 33.33
CA SER A 239 57.95 -16.91 33.47
C SER A 239 58.75 -17.61 32.34
N GLU A 240 59.89 -17.01 31.95
CA GLU A 240 61.23 -17.61 31.72
C GLU A 240 61.36 -18.93 30.89
N GLU A 241 61.99 -18.91 29.70
CA GLU A 241 63.45 -19.14 29.46
C GLU A 241 63.89 -20.63 29.55
N ASN A 242 64.78 -21.21 28.72
CA ASN A 242 65.66 -20.70 27.65
C ASN A 242 66.21 -21.85 26.75
N LYS A 243 67.06 -21.50 25.76
CA LYS A 243 68.09 -22.32 25.04
C LYS A 243 67.72 -23.19 23.81
N THR A 244 67.92 -22.59 22.65
CA THR A 244 68.75 -23.08 21.51
C THR A 244 70.26 -23.16 21.91
N PRO A 245 71.24 -23.70 21.12
CA PRO A 245 71.28 -23.70 19.64
C PRO A 245 72.02 -24.82 18.85
N ASP A 246 71.77 -24.76 17.53
CA ASP A 246 72.65 -24.96 16.35
C ASP A 246 73.13 -26.32 15.77
N ALA A 247 73.52 -26.21 14.49
CA ALA A 247 73.96 -27.11 13.42
C ALA A 247 75.02 -28.20 13.79
N ASP A 248 75.34 -29.21 12.95
CA ASP A 248 75.47 -29.19 11.47
C ASP A 248 75.43 -30.60 10.80
N LYS A 249 75.30 -30.61 9.46
CA LYS A 249 75.28 -31.69 8.43
C LYS A 249 75.69 -33.14 8.77
N ALA A 250 74.96 -34.10 8.17
CA ALA A 250 75.49 -35.09 7.20
C ALA A 250 74.35 -35.78 6.39
N ASN A 251 74.66 -36.41 5.25
CA ASN A 251 73.70 -36.87 4.24
C ASN A 251 73.97 -38.34 3.83
N GLU A 252 73.00 -39.26 3.97
CA GLU A 252 73.03 -40.58 3.32
C GLU A 252 71.62 -41.21 3.15
N LYS A 253 71.50 -42.28 2.32
CA LYS A 253 70.27 -42.63 1.58
C LYS A 253 69.58 -43.97 1.97
N LYS A 254 68.23 -43.99 1.80
CA LYS A 254 67.28 -45.14 1.69
C LYS A 254 67.02 -45.92 3.00
N VAL A 255 65.78 -46.31 3.34
CA VAL A 255 64.88 -47.31 2.69
C VAL A 255 63.39 -47.01 3.00
N ASP A 256 62.45 -47.50 2.17
CA ASP A 256 60.96 -47.47 2.31
C ASP A 256 60.46 -48.09 3.65
N GLN A 257 59.37 -47.69 4.33
CA GLN A 257 57.92 -47.57 3.99
C GLN A 257 57.20 -47.05 5.28
N PRO A 258 55.87 -46.80 5.37
CA PRO A 258 54.78 -46.63 4.39
C PRO A 258 54.12 -45.22 4.44
N PRO A 259 53.15 -44.87 3.58
CA PRO A 259 52.54 -43.52 3.58
C PRO A 259 51.62 -43.27 4.79
N GLU A 260 51.73 -42.08 5.40
CA GLU A 260 50.74 -41.60 6.36
C GLU A 260 49.35 -41.49 5.72
N ALA A 261 48.34 -42.05 6.40
CA ALA A 261 46.96 -41.93 5.97
C ALA A 261 46.53 -40.46 5.94
N LYS A 262 46.18 -39.94 4.76
CA LYS A 262 45.51 -38.64 4.63
C LYS A 262 44.24 -38.67 5.48
N LYS A 263 44.21 -37.92 6.60
CA LYS A 263 43.03 -37.79 7.44
C LYS A 263 41.84 -37.38 6.55
N PRO A 264 40.69 -38.10 6.59
CA PRO A 264 39.57 -37.80 5.72
C PRO A 264 39.08 -36.37 5.97
N LYS A 265 38.75 -35.64 4.90
CA LYS A 265 38.16 -34.30 5.02
C LYS A 265 36.77 -34.43 5.63
N ILE A 266 36.63 -34.12 6.92
CA ILE A 266 35.33 -34.09 7.60
C ILE A 266 34.57 -32.85 7.11
N LYS A 267 33.37 -33.03 6.56
CA LYS A 267 32.46 -31.92 6.26
C LYS A 267 31.58 -31.67 7.47
N VAL A 268 31.57 -30.43 7.95
CA VAL A 268 30.75 -30.02 9.10
C VAL A 268 29.38 -29.55 8.59
N VAL A 269 28.31 -30.15 9.11
CA VAL A 269 26.92 -29.80 8.80
C VAL A 269 26.27 -29.23 10.06
N ASN A 270 25.49 -28.15 9.93
CA ASN A 270 24.63 -27.68 11.00
C ASN A 270 23.22 -28.20 10.72
N VAL A 271 22.63 -28.94 11.65
CA VAL A 271 21.25 -29.43 11.61
C VAL A 271 20.40 -28.51 12.49
N GLU A 272 19.33 -27.92 11.98
CA GLU A 272 18.43 -27.10 12.80
C GLU A 272 17.61 -27.95 13.77
N LEU A 273 17.36 -27.41 14.96
CA LEU A 273 16.68 -28.08 16.05
C LEU A 273 15.38 -27.34 16.39
N PRO A 274 14.24 -28.03 16.55
CA PRO A 274 13.02 -27.40 17.03
C PRO A 274 13.20 -26.92 18.48
N VAL A 275 12.65 -25.75 18.77
CA VAL A 275 12.62 -25.16 20.11
C VAL A 275 11.17 -24.92 20.51
N GLU A 276 10.72 -25.60 21.55
CA GLU A 276 9.43 -25.36 22.19
C GLU A 276 9.58 -24.21 23.19
N ALA A 277 8.72 -23.19 23.09
CA ALA A 277 8.76 -22.02 23.95
C ALA A 277 7.48 -21.93 24.80
N ASN A 278 7.66 -21.92 26.12
CA ASN A 278 6.60 -21.82 27.13
C ASN A 278 6.83 -20.53 27.93
N LEU A 279 6.28 -19.42 27.44
CA LEU A 279 6.42 -18.09 28.04
C LEU A 279 5.39 -17.87 29.16
N VAL A 280 5.77 -17.17 30.24
CA VAL A 280 4.92 -16.98 31.43
C VAL A 280 3.64 -16.19 31.12
N TYR A 281 3.75 -15.15 30.29
CA TYR A 281 2.65 -14.20 30.01
C TYR A 281 2.06 -14.33 28.60
N GLN A 282 2.29 -15.46 27.91
CA GLN A 282 1.71 -15.70 26.59
C GLN A 282 0.31 -16.29 26.70
N LEU A 283 -0.64 -15.72 25.97
CA LEU A 283 -1.98 -16.28 25.83
C LEU A 283 -1.93 -17.60 25.04
N GLY A 284 -2.60 -18.63 25.56
CA GLY A 284 -2.84 -19.87 24.82
C GLY A 284 -3.71 -19.62 23.59
N ARG A 285 -3.48 -20.39 22.52
CA ARG A 285 -4.18 -20.19 21.22
C ARG A 285 -5.70 -20.26 21.36
N ASP A 286 -6.22 -21.19 22.15
CA ASP A 286 -7.67 -21.36 22.33
C ASP A 286 -8.31 -20.13 22.99
N LEU A 287 -7.64 -19.55 23.98
CA LEU A 287 -8.09 -18.35 24.68
C LEU A 287 -7.98 -17.11 23.79
N LEU A 288 -6.92 -17.01 22.97
CA LEU A 288 -6.76 -15.95 21.98
C LEU A 288 -7.87 -16.01 20.91
N ASN A 289 -8.16 -17.20 20.39
CA ASN A 289 -9.23 -17.43 19.42
C ASN A 289 -10.60 -17.08 20.00
N MET A 290 -10.86 -17.44 21.26
CA MET A 290 -12.07 -17.05 21.98
C MET A 290 -12.22 -15.51 22.08
N TYR A 291 -11.14 -14.78 22.40
CA TYR A 291 -11.17 -13.32 22.42
C TYR A 291 -11.40 -12.71 21.04
N ILE A 292 -10.79 -13.27 19.98
CA ILE A 292 -11.02 -12.82 18.59
C ILE A 292 -12.49 -13.04 18.18
N GLU A 293 -13.09 -14.17 18.54
CA GLU A 293 -14.51 -14.45 18.26
C GLU A 293 -15.44 -13.51 19.05
N THR A 294 -15.12 -13.20 20.31
CA THR A 294 -15.88 -12.25 21.13
C THR A 294 -15.79 -10.83 20.57
N GLU A 295 -14.60 -10.37 20.18
CA GLU A 295 -14.40 -9.07 19.54
C GLU A 295 -15.16 -8.98 18.22
N GLY A 296 -15.09 -10.02 17.38
CA GLY A 296 -15.84 -10.08 16.11
C GLY A 296 -17.36 -9.97 16.29
N LYS A 297 -17.91 -10.51 17.39
CA LYS A 297 -19.34 -10.34 17.74
C LYS A 297 -19.68 -8.90 18.12
N MET A 298 -18.82 -8.23 18.89
CA MET A 298 -19.02 -6.83 19.27
C MET A 298 -18.94 -5.90 18.05
N ILE A 299 -17.91 -6.07 17.20
CA ILE A 299 -17.78 -5.32 15.93
C ILE A 299 -18.99 -5.52 15.02
N MET A 300 -19.52 -6.73 14.92
CA MET A 300 -20.72 -7.01 14.13
C MET A 300 -21.98 -6.34 14.73
N GLN A 301 -22.11 -6.31 16.06
CA GLN A 301 -23.20 -5.62 16.74
C GLN A 301 -23.14 -4.10 16.52
N ASP A 302 -21.96 -3.49 16.69
CA ASP A 302 -21.75 -2.05 16.43
C ASP A 302 -22.07 -1.68 14.98
N LYS A 303 -21.69 -2.55 14.02
CA LYS A 303 -22.03 -2.37 12.61
C LYS A 303 -23.53 -2.44 12.35
N LEU A 304 -24.23 -3.43 12.92
CA LEU A 304 -25.69 -3.57 12.76
C LEU A 304 -26.44 -2.36 13.37
N GLU A 305 -25.98 -1.89 14.54
CA GLU A 305 -26.56 -0.72 15.20
C GLU A 305 -26.29 0.58 14.42
N LYS A 306 -25.09 0.74 13.85
CA LYS A 306 -24.81 1.84 12.93
C LYS A 306 -25.74 1.79 11.71
N GLU A 307 -25.84 0.64 11.03
CA GLU A 307 -26.71 0.48 9.85
C GLU A 307 -28.20 0.68 10.15
N ARG A 308 -28.64 0.42 11.39
CA ARG A 308 -30.00 0.71 11.89
C ARG A 308 -30.22 2.21 12.05
N ASN A 309 -29.28 2.91 12.67
CA ASN A 309 -29.34 4.37 12.85
C ASN A 309 -29.21 5.12 11.51
N ASP A 310 -28.32 4.68 10.61
CA ASP A 310 -28.20 5.25 9.26
C ASP A 310 -29.53 5.11 8.48
N ALA A 311 -30.23 3.97 8.63
CA ALA A 311 -31.55 3.78 8.02
C ALA A 311 -32.65 4.67 8.64
N LYS A 312 -32.64 4.87 9.97
CA LYS A 312 -33.55 5.81 10.66
C LYS A 312 -33.32 7.24 10.18
N ASN A 313 -32.07 7.69 10.15
CA ASN A 313 -31.67 9.02 9.67
C ASN A 313 -32.09 9.25 8.21
N ALA A 314 -32.01 8.23 7.35
CA ALA A 314 -32.45 8.35 5.96
C ALA A 314 -33.98 8.56 5.82
N VAL A 315 -34.80 8.00 6.72
CA VAL A 315 -36.24 8.30 6.76
C VAL A 315 -36.47 9.74 7.23
N GLU A 316 -35.78 10.16 8.30
CA GLU A 316 -35.89 11.51 8.88
C GLU A 316 -35.48 12.60 7.87
N GLU A 317 -34.33 12.43 7.20
CA GLU A 317 -33.86 13.32 6.14
C GLU A 317 -34.86 13.40 4.98
N TYR A 318 -35.41 12.27 4.53
CA TYR A 318 -36.40 12.23 3.45
C TYR A 318 -37.69 12.97 3.84
N VAL A 319 -38.16 12.81 5.08
CA VAL A 319 -39.36 13.49 5.60
C VAL A 319 -39.17 15.01 5.60
N TYR A 320 -38.01 15.49 6.07
CA TYR A 320 -37.68 16.92 6.04
C TYR A 320 -37.48 17.45 4.61
N GLU A 321 -36.73 16.74 3.74
CA GLU A 321 -36.51 17.14 2.33
C GLU A 321 -37.85 17.33 1.60
N PHE A 322 -38.77 16.37 1.72
CA PHE A 322 -40.03 16.44 0.99
C PHE A 322 -41.02 17.43 1.59
N ARG A 323 -41.06 17.63 2.92
CA ARG A 323 -41.92 18.67 3.51
C ARG A 323 -41.57 20.07 3.04
N ASP A 324 -40.28 20.41 3.00
CA ASP A 324 -39.83 21.71 2.47
C ASP A 324 -40.18 21.83 0.97
N LYS A 325 -39.83 20.81 0.18
CA LYS A 325 -40.00 20.89 -1.28
C LYS A 325 -41.45 20.85 -1.77
N LEU A 326 -42.35 20.16 -1.07
CA LEU A 326 -43.80 20.13 -1.38
C LEU A 326 -44.49 21.48 -1.15
N CYS A 327 -43.91 22.34 -0.30
CA CYS A 327 -44.34 23.72 -0.09
C CYS A 327 -43.61 24.72 -1.00
N GLY A 328 -42.78 24.24 -1.93
CA GLY A 328 -41.98 25.06 -2.85
C GLY A 328 -41.87 24.43 -4.23
N PRO A 329 -40.68 23.97 -4.68
CA PRO A 329 -40.46 23.54 -6.07
C PRO A 329 -41.36 22.38 -6.54
N TYR A 330 -41.81 21.50 -5.65
CA TYR A 330 -42.59 20.31 -6.01
C TYR A 330 -44.11 20.54 -6.03
N GLU A 331 -44.61 21.67 -5.52
CA GLU A 331 -46.05 22.00 -5.43
C GLU A 331 -46.80 21.75 -6.74
N LYS A 332 -46.19 22.11 -7.88
CA LYS A 332 -46.79 22.03 -9.22
C LYS A 332 -46.71 20.66 -9.89
N PHE A 333 -46.01 19.70 -9.29
CA PHE A 333 -45.68 18.38 -9.87
C PHE A 333 -46.49 17.22 -9.26
N ILE A 334 -47.49 17.57 -8.47
CA ILE A 334 -48.41 16.66 -7.78
C ILE A 334 -49.83 17.27 -7.81
N CYS A 335 -50.85 16.42 -7.90
CA CYS A 335 -52.23 16.89 -7.83
C CYS A 335 -52.63 17.17 -6.37
N GLU A 336 -53.56 18.12 -6.16
CA GLU A 336 -54.04 18.54 -4.83
C GLU A 336 -54.44 17.33 -3.93
N GLN A 337 -55.11 16.33 -4.51
CA GLN A 337 -55.57 15.16 -3.76
C GLN A 337 -54.41 14.29 -3.25
N ASP A 338 -53.33 14.16 -4.02
CA ASP A 338 -52.17 13.37 -3.65
C ASP A 338 -51.19 14.17 -2.78
N HIS A 339 -51.11 15.49 -2.97
CA HIS A 339 -50.34 16.41 -2.13
C HIS A 339 -50.81 16.31 -0.67
N GLN A 340 -52.12 16.42 -0.45
CA GLN A 340 -52.72 16.26 0.88
C GLN A 340 -52.50 14.87 1.49
N LYS A 341 -52.63 13.79 0.69
CA LYS A 341 -52.32 12.41 1.16
C LYS A 341 -50.85 12.28 1.57
N PHE A 342 -49.93 12.84 0.78
CA PHE A 342 -48.50 12.67 1.01
C PHE A 342 -48.02 13.50 2.20
N LEU A 343 -48.53 14.74 2.39
CA LEU A 343 -48.28 15.51 3.61
C LEU A 343 -48.81 14.81 4.87
N GLN A 344 -49.99 14.17 4.80
CA GLN A 344 -50.49 13.35 5.90
C GLN A 344 -49.61 12.13 6.17
N LEU A 345 -49.08 11.47 5.13
CA LEU A 345 -48.18 10.33 5.28
C LEU A 345 -46.82 10.76 5.87
N LEU A 346 -46.23 11.84 5.38
CA LEU A 346 -44.97 12.41 5.90
C LEU A 346 -45.10 12.78 7.38
N THR A 347 -46.24 13.38 7.77
CA THR A 347 -46.52 13.72 9.17
C THR A 347 -46.68 12.47 10.03
N LYS A 348 -47.45 11.47 9.59
CA LYS A 348 -47.56 10.19 10.32
C LYS A 348 -46.23 9.45 10.46
N THR A 349 -45.33 9.57 9.48
CA THR A 349 -44.00 8.96 9.57
C THR A 349 -43.08 9.74 10.50
N GLU A 350 -43.18 11.07 10.56
CA GLU A 350 -42.52 11.91 11.58
C GLU A 350 -43.01 11.54 12.99
N ASP A 351 -44.33 11.56 13.22
CA ASP A 351 -44.94 11.19 14.51
C ASP A 351 -44.46 9.79 14.94
N TRP A 352 -44.47 8.83 14.00
CA TRP A 352 -43.97 7.48 14.25
C TRP A 352 -42.48 7.45 14.61
N LEU A 353 -41.60 8.23 13.96
CA LEU A 353 -40.16 8.26 14.28
C LEU A 353 -39.87 8.71 15.73
N TYR A 354 -40.73 9.55 16.31
CA TYR A 354 -40.64 10.04 17.69
C TYR A 354 -41.47 9.24 18.71
N GLU A 355 -42.29 8.29 18.25
CA GLU A 355 -43.08 7.38 19.09
C GLU A 355 -42.65 5.92 18.87
N GLU A 356 -43.48 5.09 18.24
CA GLU A 356 -43.26 3.64 18.07
C GLU A 356 -41.98 3.29 17.27
N GLY A 357 -41.50 4.24 16.46
CA GLY A 357 -40.32 4.15 15.60
C GLY A 357 -39.00 4.52 16.26
N GLU A 358 -38.96 4.84 17.57
CA GLU A 358 -37.71 5.24 18.23
C GLU A 358 -36.65 4.12 18.16
N ASP A 359 -37.04 2.89 18.52
CA ASP A 359 -36.20 1.69 18.55
C ASP A 359 -36.85 0.53 17.76
N GLN A 360 -36.73 0.59 16.44
CA GLN A 360 -37.22 -0.43 15.52
C GLN A 360 -36.08 -1.11 14.77
N ALA A 361 -36.35 -2.33 14.27
CA ALA A 361 -35.42 -3.05 13.41
C ALA A 361 -35.16 -2.28 12.11
N LYS A 362 -33.94 -2.37 11.57
CA LYS A 362 -33.49 -1.71 10.32
C LYS A 362 -34.51 -1.81 9.19
N GLN A 363 -35.13 -2.99 9.01
CA GLN A 363 -36.11 -3.22 7.95
C GLN A 363 -37.35 -2.32 8.06
N ALA A 364 -37.82 -1.98 9.26
CA ALA A 364 -38.98 -1.10 9.42
C ALA A 364 -38.71 0.31 8.89
N TYR A 365 -37.50 0.84 9.09
CA TYR A 365 -37.09 2.13 8.49
C TYR A 365 -36.98 2.04 6.96
N VAL A 366 -36.42 0.94 6.44
CA VAL A 366 -36.34 0.70 4.99
C VAL A 366 -37.73 0.61 4.35
N ASP A 367 -38.66 -0.13 4.97
CA ASP A 367 -40.04 -0.28 4.50
C ASP A 367 -40.78 1.06 4.53
N LYS A 368 -40.55 1.88 5.57
CA LYS A 368 -41.08 3.25 5.67
C LYS A 368 -40.52 4.18 4.60
N LEU A 369 -39.22 4.11 4.33
CA LEU A 369 -38.61 4.88 3.24
C LEU A 369 -39.18 4.44 1.88
N GLU A 370 -39.36 3.14 1.64
CA GLU A 370 -39.96 2.63 0.40
C GLU A 370 -41.44 3.06 0.24
N GLU A 371 -42.21 3.10 1.33
CA GLU A 371 -43.58 3.63 1.36
C GLU A 371 -43.62 5.11 0.93
N LEU A 372 -42.73 5.94 1.47
CA LEU A 372 -42.61 7.35 1.07
C LEU A 372 -42.11 7.50 -0.37
N MET A 373 -41.11 6.73 -0.78
CA MET A 373 -40.51 6.76 -2.11
C MET A 373 -41.48 6.39 -3.22
N LYS A 374 -42.48 5.54 -2.97
CA LYS A 374 -43.54 5.21 -3.95
C LYS A 374 -44.32 6.45 -4.40
N ILE A 375 -44.48 7.46 -3.53
CA ILE A 375 -45.16 8.72 -3.85
C ILE A 375 -44.16 9.81 -4.24
N GLY A 376 -43.06 9.96 -3.49
CA GLY A 376 -42.11 11.05 -3.72
C GLY A 376 -41.21 10.88 -4.95
N THR A 377 -40.91 9.65 -5.38
CA THR A 377 -40.03 9.41 -6.55
C THR A 377 -40.67 9.91 -7.85
N PRO A 378 -41.94 9.62 -8.18
CA PRO A 378 -42.62 10.23 -9.33
C PRO A 378 -42.57 11.77 -9.33
N ILE A 379 -42.78 12.42 -8.18
CA ILE A 379 -42.73 13.89 -8.06
C ILE A 379 -41.33 14.43 -8.39
N LYS A 380 -40.29 13.82 -7.79
CA LYS A 380 -38.88 14.18 -8.01
C LYS A 380 -38.48 14.00 -9.47
N VAL A 381 -38.91 12.90 -10.10
CA VAL A 381 -38.71 12.65 -11.53
C VAL A 381 -39.42 13.70 -12.39
N ARG A 382 -40.70 14.01 -12.14
CA ARG A 382 -41.45 15.04 -12.90
C ARG A 382 -40.79 16.43 -12.80
N PHE A 383 -40.31 16.79 -11.62
CA PHE A 383 -39.56 18.03 -11.40
C PHE A 383 -38.24 18.06 -12.20
N GLN A 384 -37.38 17.05 -12.03
CA GLN A 384 -36.11 16.93 -12.76
C GLN A 384 -36.32 16.95 -14.27
N GLU A 385 -37.31 16.20 -14.73
CA GLU A 385 -37.71 16.15 -16.14
C GLU A 385 -38.25 17.49 -16.65
N ALA A 386 -38.81 18.37 -15.81
CA ALA A 386 -39.21 19.70 -16.24
C ALA A 386 -38.02 20.67 -16.38
N GLU A 387 -36.93 20.44 -15.64
CA GLU A 387 -35.69 21.24 -15.76
C GLU A 387 -34.73 20.72 -16.85
N GLU A 388 -34.66 19.41 -17.08
CA GLU A 388 -33.74 18.80 -18.04
C GLU A 388 -34.30 18.72 -19.47
N ARG A 389 -35.58 18.38 -19.63
CA ARG A 389 -36.18 18.13 -20.94
C ARG A 389 -36.17 19.34 -21.88
N PRO A 390 -36.39 20.60 -21.42
CA PRO A 390 -36.21 21.78 -22.29
C PRO A 390 -34.77 21.90 -22.82
N LYS A 391 -33.77 21.63 -21.98
CA LYS A 391 -32.34 21.66 -22.36
C LYS A 391 -32.02 20.56 -23.38
N ALA A 392 -32.55 19.36 -23.19
CA ALA A 392 -32.40 18.25 -24.13
C ALA A 392 -33.08 18.54 -25.49
N PHE A 393 -34.25 19.18 -25.50
CA PHE A 393 -34.89 19.62 -26.74
C PHE A 393 -34.13 20.76 -27.43
N GLU A 394 -33.51 21.68 -26.66
CA GLU A 394 -32.64 22.72 -27.21
C GLU A 394 -31.40 22.11 -27.88
N GLU A 395 -30.73 21.16 -27.23
CA GLU A 395 -29.58 20.42 -27.78
C GLU A 395 -29.96 19.69 -29.08
N LEU A 396 -31.10 18.99 -29.09
CA LEU A 396 -31.63 18.34 -30.30
C LEU A 396 -31.92 19.36 -31.41
N GLY A 397 -32.53 20.49 -31.07
CA GLY A 397 -32.84 21.57 -32.01
C GLY A 397 -31.58 22.17 -32.64
N GLN A 398 -30.56 22.46 -31.83
CA GLN A 398 -29.25 22.92 -32.31
C GLN A 398 -28.60 21.89 -33.26
N ARG A 399 -28.71 20.59 -32.95
CA ARG A 399 -28.13 19.53 -33.77
C ARG A 399 -28.88 19.31 -35.10
N LEU A 400 -30.21 19.38 -35.09
CA LEU A 400 -31.03 19.38 -36.29
C LEU A 400 -30.70 20.59 -37.19
N GLN A 401 -30.58 21.79 -36.62
CA GLN A 401 -30.17 22.99 -37.36
C GLN A 401 -28.77 22.83 -37.98
N HIS A 402 -27.82 22.24 -37.25
CA HIS A 402 -26.47 22.01 -37.77
C HIS A 402 -26.48 21.10 -39.01
N TYR A 403 -27.19 19.97 -38.98
CA TYR A 403 -27.30 19.05 -40.12
C TYR A 403 -28.13 19.64 -41.27
N ALA A 404 -29.24 20.33 -40.96
CA ALA A 404 -30.04 21.03 -41.98
C ALA A 404 -29.22 22.10 -42.72
N LYS A 405 -28.34 22.81 -42.02
CA LYS A 405 -27.40 23.76 -42.64
C LYS A 405 -26.42 23.06 -43.58
N ILE A 406 -25.81 21.95 -43.16
CA ILE A 406 -24.89 21.19 -44.02
C ILE A 406 -25.59 20.72 -45.31
N ALA A 407 -26.80 20.18 -45.20
CA ALA A 407 -27.59 19.79 -46.37
C ALA A 407 -27.97 20.98 -47.28
N ALA A 408 -28.23 22.16 -46.70
CA ALA A 408 -28.48 23.38 -47.46
C ALA A 408 -27.21 23.91 -48.16
N ASP A 409 -26.03 23.76 -47.56
CA ASP A 409 -24.76 24.20 -48.14
C ASP A 409 -24.26 23.20 -49.22
N PHE A 410 -24.53 21.89 -49.06
CA PHE A 410 -24.39 20.89 -50.13
C PHE A 410 -25.27 21.24 -51.36
N ARG A 411 -26.53 21.64 -51.14
CA ARG A 411 -27.42 22.10 -52.23
C ARG A 411 -26.97 23.38 -52.94
N LYS A 412 -26.08 24.17 -52.33
CA LYS A 412 -25.43 25.33 -52.96
C LYS A 412 -24.09 24.99 -53.63
N SER A 413 -23.73 23.71 -53.64
CA SER A 413 -22.47 23.19 -54.16
C SER A 413 -21.22 23.75 -53.45
N ASP A 414 -21.27 23.89 -52.12
CA ASP A 414 -20.11 24.26 -51.30
C ASP A 414 -18.95 23.24 -51.49
N GLU A 415 -17.76 23.74 -51.83
CA GLU A 415 -16.56 22.93 -52.05
C GLU A 415 -16.24 21.97 -50.90
N LYS A 416 -16.68 22.26 -49.68
CA LYS A 416 -16.46 21.42 -48.50
C LYS A 416 -17.29 20.12 -48.52
N TYR A 417 -18.39 20.07 -49.25
CA TYR A 417 -19.35 18.96 -49.21
C TYR A 417 -19.62 18.31 -50.58
N ASN A 418 -19.18 18.90 -51.69
CA ASN A 418 -19.37 18.42 -53.07
C ASN A 418 -18.87 16.98 -53.37
N HIS A 419 -18.06 16.40 -52.49
CA HIS A 419 -17.54 15.03 -52.64
C HIS A 419 -18.40 13.96 -51.95
N ILE A 420 -19.46 14.34 -51.23
CA ILE A 420 -20.41 13.42 -50.59
C ILE A 420 -21.42 12.94 -51.64
N ASP A 421 -21.75 11.65 -51.61
CA ASP A 421 -22.74 11.07 -52.52
C ASP A 421 -24.15 11.65 -52.29
N GLU A 422 -24.86 11.95 -53.38
CA GLU A 422 -26.19 12.56 -53.34
C GLU A 422 -27.24 11.69 -52.64
N SER A 423 -27.09 10.36 -52.66
CA SER A 423 -27.99 9.43 -51.97
C SER A 423 -27.75 9.40 -50.45
N GLU A 424 -26.49 9.49 -50.01
CA GLU A 424 -26.16 9.61 -48.58
C GLU A 424 -26.55 10.99 -48.02
N MET A 425 -26.41 12.08 -48.79
CA MET A 425 -26.94 13.38 -48.33
C MET A 425 -28.48 13.41 -48.27
N LYS A 426 -29.19 12.75 -49.21
CA LYS A 426 -30.65 12.57 -49.12
C LYS A 426 -31.08 11.76 -47.89
N LYS A 427 -30.27 10.81 -47.44
CA LYS A 427 -30.48 10.06 -46.19
C LYS A 427 -30.28 10.92 -44.95
N VAL A 428 -29.33 11.86 -44.96
CA VAL A 428 -29.20 12.90 -43.92
C VAL A 428 -30.43 13.81 -43.90
N GLU A 429 -30.88 14.33 -45.05
CA GLU A 429 -32.08 15.17 -45.13
C GLU A 429 -33.34 14.43 -44.64
N LYS A 430 -33.50 13.17 -45.05
CA LYS A 430 -34.61 12.32 -44.60
C LYS A 430 -34.60 12.15 -43.08
N SER A 431 -33.45 11.78 -42.49
CA SER A 431 -33.32 11.58 -41.04
C SER A 431 -33.58 12.86 -40.25
N VAL A 432 -33.08 14.01 -40.73
CA VAL A 432 -33.36 15.33 -40.13
C VAL A 432 -34.86 15.66 -40.16
N ASN A 433 -35.55 15.42 -41.28
CA ASN A 433 -36.99 15.65 -41.39
C ASN A 433 -37.80 14.72 -40.49
N GLU A 434 -37.50 13.42 -40.48
CA GLU A 434 -38.18 12.42 -39.63
C GLU A 434 -38.03 12.75 -38.13
N VAL A 435 -36.82 13.13 -37.68
CA VAL A 435 -36.57 13.52 -36.29
C VAL A 435 -37.20 14.88 -35.95
N MET A 436 -37.31 15.81 -36.91
CA MET A 436 -37.99 17.09 -36.72
C MET A 436 -39.52 16.93 -36.62
N GLU A 437 -40.15 16.10 -37.47
CA GLU A 437 -41.57 15.74 -37.35
C GLU A 437 -41.86 15.03 -36.02
N TRP A 438 -41.01 14.09 -35.62
CA TRP A 438 -41.09 13.41 -34.33
C TRP A 438 -40.99 14.41 -33.16
N MET A 439 -39.99 15.29 -33.17
CA MET A 439 -39.80 16.32 -32.13
C MET A 439 -41.04 17.22 -32.02
N ASN A 440 -41.60 17.65 -33.15
CA ASN A 440 -42.82 18.46 -33.17
C ASN A 440 -44.05 17.69 -32.65
N ASN A 441 -44.21 16.41 -32.98
CA ASN A 441 -45.33 15.62 -32.44
C ASN A 441 -45.20 15.44 -30.91
N VAL A 442 -44.02 15.05 -30.43
CA VAL A 442 -43.79 14.83 -29.00
C VAL A 442 -43.90 16.12 -28.19
N MET A 443 -43.44 17.27 -28.71
CA MET A 443 -43.67 18.57 -28.06
C MET A 443 -45.17 18.92 -27.98
N ASN A 444 -45.95 18.66 -29.03
CA ASN A 444 -47.39 18.91 -29.04
C ASN A 444 -48.16 17.98 -28.09
N GLU A 445 -47.79 16.70 -28.02
CA GLU A 445 -48.36 15.76 -27.04
C GLU A 445 -47.99 16.14 -25.62
N GLN A 446 -46.73 16.55 -25.38
CA GLN A 446 -46.27 17.01 -24.07
C GLN A 446 -46.96 18.30 -23.61
N ALA A 447 -47.25 19.23 -24.52
CA ALA A 447 -47.99 20.46 -24.21
C ALA A 447 -49.46 20.22 -23.80
N ARG A 448 -50.00 19.01 -24.03
CA ARG A 448 -51.34 18.61 -23.57
C ARG A 448 -51.36 18.01 -22.16
N LYS A 449 -50.20 17.61 -21.61
CA LYS A 449 -50.09 17.10 -20.24
C LYS A 449 -49.82 18.23 -19.26
N SER A 450 -50.44 18.15 -18.09
CA SER A 450 -50.13 19.00 -16.94
C SER A 450 -48.85 18.53 -16.22
N LEU A 451 -48.27 19.39 -15.38
CA LEU A 451 -46.99 19.14 -14.71
C LEU A 451 -47.06 18.05 -13.62
N ASP A 452 -48.26 17.75 -13.12
CA ASP A 452 -48.57 16.67 -12.17
C ASP A 452 -48.76 15.30 -12.85
N GLN A 453 -48.66 15.22 -14.18
CA GLN A 453 -48.71 13.96 -14.92
C GLN A 453 -47.30 13.54 -15.36
N ASP A 454 -47.10 12.22 -15.45
CA ASP A 454 -45.85 11.67 -15.98
C ASP A 454 -45.64 12.17 -17.42
N PRO A 455 -44.41 12.56 -17.81
CA PRO A 455 -44.17 13.17 -19.12
C PRO A 455 -44.49 12.21 -20.29
N VAL A 456 -44.61 12.75 -21.49
CA VAL A 456 -44.75 11.94 -22.73
C VAL A 456 -43.43 11.28 -23.11
N ILE A 457 -42.32 11.95 -22.79
CA ILE A 457 -40.95 11.53 -23.07
C ILE A 457 -40.04 11.99 -21.93
N CYS A 458 -39.03 11.19 -21.59
CA CYS A 458 -37.99 11.60 -20.65
C CYS A 458 -36.78 12.25 -21.37
N ALA A 459 -35.99 13.05 -20.65
CA ALA A 459 -34.80 13.69 -21.18
C ALA A 459 -33.75 12.67 -21.67
N GLN A 460 -33.74 11.45 -21.10
CA GLN A 460 -32.86 10.36 -21.55
C GLN A 460 -33.24 9.83 -22.94
N GLU A 461 -34.54 9.72 -23.25
CA GLU A 461 -35.03 9.30 -24.58
C GLU A 461 -34.71 10.35 -25.65
N ILE A 462 -34.79 11.65 -25.31
CA ILE A 462 -34.35 12.73 -26.20
C ILE A 462 -32.84 12.63 -26.46
N LYS A 463 -32.01 12.46 -25.41
CA LYS A 463 -30.57 12.27 -25.53
C LYS A 463 -30.23 11.01 -26.35
N ALA A 464 -31.01 9.94 -26.24
CA ALA A 464 -30.88 8.75 -27.08
C ALA A 464 -31.19 9.05 -28.55
N LYS A 465 -32.21 9.84 -28.85
CA LYS A 465 -32.54 10.30 -30.22
C LYS A 465 -31.50 11.24 -30.81
N ILE A 466 -30.88 12.12 -30.00
CA ILE A 466 -29.71 12.91 -30.43
C ILE A 466 -28.57 11.98 -30.84
N LYS A 467 -28.29 10.92 -30.06
CA LYS A 467 -27.26 9.93 -30.39
C LYS A 467 -27.57 9.14 -31.67
N GLU A 468 -28.83 8.76 -31.89
CA GLU A 468 -29.28 8.07 -33.11
C GLU A 468 -29.13 8.95 -34.37
N LEU A 469 -29.55 10.22 -34.28
CA LEU A 469 -29.35 11.23 -35.32
C LEU A 469 -27.85 11.43 -35.61
N ASN A 470 -27.03 11.57 -34.57
CA ASN A 470 -25.58 11.72 -34.71
C ASN A 470 -24.93 10.51 -35.40
N ASN A 471 -25.28 9.29 -34.99
CA ASN A 471 -24.76 8.06 -35.59
C ASN A 471 -25.15 7.92 -37.06
N THR A 472 -26.29 8.48 -37.47
CA THR A 472 -26.78 8.42 -38.86
C THR A 472 -26.15 9.51 -39.73
N CYS A 473 -26.04 10.73 -39.21
CA CYS A 473 -25.66 11.90 -40.00
C CYS A 473 -24.18 12.25 -39.93
N GLU A 474 -23.51 12.06 -38.78
CA GLU A 474 -22.10 12.41 -38.61
C GLU A 474 -21.15 11.66 -39.57
N PRO A 475 -21.27 10.32 -39.76
CA PRO A 475 -20.38 9.58 -40.67
C PRO A 475 -20.52 9.99 -42.14
N VAL A 476 -21.64 10.63 -42.51
CA VAL A 476 -21.88 11.14 -43.87
C VAL A 476 -21.27 12.53 -44.03
N VAL A 477 -21.55 13.46 -43.11
CA VAL A 477 -21.09 14.86 -43.25
C VAL A 477 -19.61 15.08 -42.91
N THR A 478 -18.95 14.08 -42.31
CA THR A 478 -17.51 14.11 -41.97
C THR A 478 -16.62 13.32 -42.92
N GLN A 479 -17.18 12.74 -44.00
CA GLN A 479 -16.36 12.02 -44.99
C GLN A 479 -15.24 12.93 -45.54
N PRO A 480 -13.96 12.48 -45.55
CA PRO A 480 -12.88 13.27 -46.10
C PRO A 480 -12.92 13.30 -47.63
N LYS A 481 -12.44 14.40 -48.23
CA LYS A 481 -12.26 14.51 -49.69
C LYS A 481 -11.37 13.35 -50.21
N PRO A 482 -11.73 12.68 -51.32
CA PRO A 482 -10.88 11.66 -51.92
C PRO A 482 -9.48 12.21 -52.24
N LYS A 483 -8.43 11.50 -51.80
CA LYS A 483 -7.06 11.82 -52.21
C LYS A 483 -6.89 11.47 -53.69
N ILE A 484 -6.57 12.46 -54.51
CA ILE A 484 -6.23 12.24 -55.92
C ILE A 484 -4.84 11.61 -55.97
N GLU A 485 -4.75 10.33 -56.34
CA GLU A 485 -3.47 9.75 -56.76
C GLU A 485 -3.10 10.29 -58.14
N SER A 486 -1.94 10.95 -58.23
CA SER A 486 -1.45 11.53 -59.48
C SER A 486 -1.04 10.44 -60.48
N PRO A 487 -1.50 10.48 -61.75
CA PRO A 487 -1.12 9.48 -62.75
C PRO A 487 0.38 9.47 -63.04
N LYS A 488 0.96 8.28 -63.25
CA LYS A 488 2.34 8.13 -63.72
C LYS A 488 2.48 8.73 -65.12
N LEU A 489 3.32 9.75 -65.26
CA LEU A 489 3.76 10.27 -66.56
C LEU A 489 4.67 9.26 -67.27
N GLU A 490 4.30 8.85 -68.48
CA GLU A 490 5.20 8.18 -69.41
C GLU A 490 6.36 9.12 -69.80
N ARG A 491 7.57 8.57 -69.87
CA ARG A 491 8.76 9.27 -70.35
C ARG A 491 9.07 8.88 -71.79
N THR A 492 9.12 9.85 -72.70
CA THR A 492 9.89 9.72 -73.95
C THR A 492 11.32 10.24 -73.75
N PRO A 493 12.31 9.76 -74.53
CA PRO A 493 13.70 9.77 -74.10
C PRO A 493 14.51 10.97 -74.62
N ASN A 494 15.15 11.70 -73.70
CA ASN A 494 16.59 11.95 -73.72
C ASN A 494 17.03 12.67 -72.44
N GLY A 495 18.08 12.14 -71.79
CA GLY A 495 18.77 12.79 -70.67
C GLY A 495 20.04 13.55 -71.13
N PRO A 496 20.91 14.01 -70.21
CA PRO A 496 21.01 13.58 -68.82
C PRO A 496 20.84 14.67 -67.74
N ASN A 497 20.21 14.26 -66.64
CA ASN A 497 20.48 14.59 -65.22
C ASN A 497 21.18 15.93 -64.88
N THR A 498 20.50 16.92 -64.26
CA THR A 498 20.03 17.01 -62.84
C THR A 498 21.14 17.30 -61.80
N ASP A 499 20.92 18.05 -60.71
CA ASP A 499 19.90 19.04 -60.30
C ASP A 499 20.27 19.53 -58.86
N LYS A 500 19.59 20.57 -58.34
CA LYS A 500 19.57 21.08 -56.94
C LYS A 500 20.80 21.91 -56.52
N LYS A 501 20.68 22.98 -55.72
CA LYS A 501 19.59 23.40 -54.80
C LYS A 501 19.72 24.90 -54.44
N GLU A 502 18.61 25.64 -54.34
CA GLU A 502 18.39 26.94 -53.63
C GLU A 502 16.84 27.14 -53.66
N ASP A 503 16.08 27.39 -52.57
CA ASP A 503 16.03 28.56 -51.65
C ASP A 503 15.25 29.74 -52.30
N ASP A 504 14.33 30.49 -51.67
CA ASP A 504 13.77 30.52 -50.29
C ASP A 504 12.47 31.41 -50.24
N LEU A 505 11.83 31.53 -49.06
CA LEU A 505 10.92 32.58 -48.54
C LEU A 505 9.41 32.61 -48.91
N ASP A 506 8.49 33.14 -48.07
CA ASP A 506 8.34 33.19 -46.59
C ASP A 506 6.92 33.75 -46.22
N GLN A 507 6.56 33.66 -44.93
CA GLN A 507 5.52 34.33 -44.13
C GLN A 507 4.27 33.50 -43.83
N GLY A 508 3.95 33.13 -42.59
CA GLY A 508 4.70 33.28 -41.33
C GLY A 508 3.77 33.25 -40.10
N LYS A 509 4.25 32.71 -38.96
CA LYS A 509 3.78 33.04 -37.59
C LYS A 509 4.62 32.31 -36.52
N ASN A 510 5.08 33.06 -35.52
CA ASN A 510 5.93 32.56 -34.43
C ASN A 510 5.14 31.95 -33.26
N ASN A 511 5.78 30.98 -32.61
CA ASN A 511 5.49 30.52 -31.26
C ASN A 511 5.93 31.54 -30.20
N PHE A 512 5.29 31.52 -29.03
CA PHE A 512 5.97 31.42 -27.73
C PHE A 512 4.98 30.91 -26.67
N GLY A 513 5.44 30.07 -25.75
CA GLY A 513 4.61 29.48 -24.69
C GLY A 513 5.00 29.95 -23.28
N ALA A 514 4.15 29.66 -22.29
CA ALA A 514 4.42 29.79 -20.86
C ALA A 514 3.55 28.78 -20.06
N GLU A 515 4.12 28.22 -19.00
CA GLU A 515 3.46 27.35 -17.99
C GLU A 515 2.92 28.20 -16.80
N PRO A 516 2.54 27.61 -15.63
CA PRO A 516 1.34 26.83 -15.33
C PRO A 516 0.50 27.53 -14.21
N PRO A 517 -0.51 26.90 -13.56
CA PRO A 517 -0.21 26.06 -12.39
C PRO A 517 -1.15 24.86 -12.14
N HIS A 518 -0.71 23.93 -11.29
CA HIS A 518 -1.58 22.91 -10.66
C HIS A 518 -2.45 23.51 -9.55
N GLN A 519 -3.73 23.13 -9.48
CA GLN A 519 -4.41 22.92 -8.20
C GLN A 519 -5.62 21.97 -8.31
N ASN A 520 -5.56 20.92 -7.48
CA ASN A 520 -6.66 20.16 -6.85
C ASN A 520 -7.87 19.76 -7.73
N GLY A 521 -7.80 18.55 -8.30
CA GLY A 521 -8.99 17.77 -8.60
C GLY A 521 -9.43 16.96 -7.38
N GLU A 522 -10.68 17.10 -6.96
CA GLU A 522 -11.29 16.26 -5.92
C GLU A 522 -11.56 14.86 -6.45
N CYS A 523 -11.18 13.84 -5.67
CA CYS A 523 -11.34 12.45 -6.06
C CYS A 523 -12.60 11.87 -5.40
N TYR A 524 -13.68 11.76 -6.17
CA TYR A 524 -14.87 10.99 -5.76
C TYR A 524 -14.60 9.49 -5.96
N PRO A 525 -14.64 8.65 -4.91
CA PRO A 525 -14.41 7.22 -5.05
C PRO A 525 -15.60 6.55 -5.75
N ASN A 526 -15.33 5.88 -6.86
CA ASN A 526 -16.33 5.11 -7.60
C ASN A 526 -16.52 3.74 -6.94
N GLU A 527 -17.63 3.54 -6.22
CA GLU A 527 -17.97 2.27 -5.59
C GLU A 527 -18.24 1.17 -6.62
N LYS A 528 -17.20 0.38 -6.94
CA LYS A 528 -17.29 -1.01 -7.46
C LYS A 528 -15.91 -1.66 -7.50
N SER A 529 -15.44 -2.08 -6.33
CA SER A 529 -14.35 -3.06 -6.20
C SER A 529 -14.72 -4.06 -5.10
N SER A 530 -15.11 -5.26 -5.51
CA SER A 530 -15.33 -6.39 -4.61
C SER A 530 -13.96 -6.93 -4.18
N ILE A 531 -13.49 -6.50 -3.02
CA ILE A 531 -12.27 -7.05 -2.40
C ILE A 531 -12.60 -8.45 -1.90
N ASN A 532 -12.03 -9.46 -2.57
CA ASN A 532 -12.03 -10.83 -2.09
C ASN A 532 -10.91 -10.94 -1.04
N MET A 533 -11.26 -11.13 0.23
CA MET A 533 -10.28 -11.45 1.28
C MET A 533 -10.27 -12.96 1.52
N ASP A 534 -9.42 -13.65 0.77
CA ASP A 534 -8.95 -14.98 1.18
C ASP A 534 -7.91 -14.78 2.30
N LEU A 535 -8.15 -15.45 3.44
CA LEU A 535 -7.25 -15.48 4.60
C LEU A 535 -6.63 -16.87 4.67
N ASP A 536 -5.30 -16.93 4.51
CA ASP A 536 -4.41 -18.05 4.89
C ASP A 536 -3.42 -17.56 5.96
#